data_AF-A0A914UC36-F1
#
_entry.id   AF-A0A914UC36-F1
#
_cell.length_a   1.000
_cell.length_b   1.000
_cell.length_c   1.000
_cell.angle_alpha   90.00
_cell.angle_beta   90.00
_cell.angle_gamma   90.00
#
_symmetry.space_group_name_H-M   'P 1'
#
loop_
_entity.id
_entity.type
_entity.pdbx_description
1 polymer ?
#
loop_
_entity_poly.entity_id
_entity_poly.type
_entity_poly.pdbx_seq_one_letter_code
_entity_poly.pdbx_strand_id
1 'polypeptide(L)'
;MESEGMCLKICHTPVLDATHGTILPTGHGDIYDPKIFWLRVYNFLEAFGEYAMLYNYNPLIVKYQNPGKLMTFSFSTHEINRMAEMNLRDSLDRLGRIVPRAEDFRGIGSHCKKIPELSKDFRDFVEDSNSKGTIYIAFGSIVNFDRCPKFVFDAFFKALNQFPDYRIIFSMKKLKSRSLPKLNNHVKLVHWAPQLAILGHEKTVLFMSHGGLKSYKEALCTKTPVVP
;
A
#
# COMPACT_ATOMS: atom_id res chain seq x y z
N MET A 1 -21.56 37.66 16.49
CA MET A 1 -21.28 37.52 15.06
C MET A 1 -19.78 37.60 14.90
N GLU A 2 -19.11 36.47 15.01
CA GLU A 2 -17.81 36.16 14.41
C GLU A 2 -17.46 34.72 14.75
N SER A 3 -16.95 34.04 13.75
CA SER A 3 -16.80 32.60 13.60
C SER A 3 -15.32 32.30 13.41
N GLU A 4 -14.71 31.58 14.35
CA GLU A 4 -13.41 30.93 14.16
C GLU A 4 -13.47 29.64 14.99
N GLY A 5 -13.39 28.43 14.44
CA GLY A 5 -12.35 27.95 13.53
C GLY A 5 -11.65 26.81 14.29
N MET A 6 -12.27 25.62 14.31
CA MET A 6 -11.76 24.43 15.01
C MET A 6 -10.54 23.90 14.25
N CYS A 7 -9.37 24.51 14.50
CA CYS A 7 -8.10 24.09 13.96
C CYS A 7 -7.70 22.77 14.63
N LEU A 8 -7.63 21.69 13.83
CA LEU A 8 -7.09 20.41 14.24
C LEU A 8 -5.73 20.62 14.92
N LYS A 9 -5.64 20.30 16.21
CA LYS A 9 -4.37 20.20 16.93
C LYS A 9 -3.53 19.12 16.26
N ILE A 10 -2.65 19.55 15.36
CA ILE A 10 -1.52 18.77 14.88
C ILE A 10 -0.72 18.40 16.13
N CYS A 11 -0.63 17.11 16.45
CA CYS A 11 0.26 16.62 17.49
C CYS A 11 1.68 17.12 17.17
N HIS A 12 2.17 18.06 17.96
CA HIS A 12 3.59 18.39 18.00
C HIS A 12 4.34 17.16 18.50
N THR A 13 4.74 16.26 17.60
CA THR A 13 5.87 15.38 17.88
C THR A 13 7.10 16.28 17.99
N PRO A 14 7.82 16.29 19.13
CA PRO A 14 9.05 17.06 19.21
C PRO A 14 10.00 16.55 18.13
N VAL A 15 10.50 17.48 17.32
CA VAL A 15 11.61 17.22 16.40
C VAL A 15 12.77 16.76 17.27
N LEU A 16 13.02 15.46 17.30
CA LEU A 16 14.19 14.90 17.97
C LEU A 16 15.42 15.48 17.29
N ASP A 17 16.19 16.25 18.05
CA ASP A 17 17.46 16.83 17.63
C ASP A 17 18.39 15.72 17.13
N ALA A 18 18.76 15.78 15.85
CA ALA A 18 19.52 14.74 15.15
C ALA A 18 21.02 14.75 15.49
N THR A 19 21.45 15.54 16.47
CA THR A 19 22.86 15.68 16.89
C THR A 19 23.41 14.45 17.62
N HIS A 20 22.53 13.58 18.13
CA HIS A 20 22.92 12.32 18.76
C HIS A 20 22.33 11.18 17.93
N GLY A 21 23.16 10.20 17.54
CA GLY A 21 22.79 9.05 16.70
C GLY A 21 21.66 8.22 17.30
N THR A 22 20.43 8.69 17.15
CA THR A 22 19.26 8.17 17.84
C THR A 22 18.64 7.10 16.96
N ILE A 23 18.67 5.86 17.44
CA ILE A 23 17.92 4.74 16.86
C ILE A 23 16.44 5.16 16.86
N LEU A 24 15.89 5.36 15.67
CA LEU A 24 14.49 5.72 15.50
C LEU A 24 13.61 4.54 15.95
N PRO A 25 12.49 4.77 16.65
CA PRO A 25 11.60 3.69 17.08
C PRO A 25 11.04 2.91 15.90
N THR A 26 11.17 1.59 15.84
CA THR A 26 10.47 0.77 14.85
C THR A 26 9.01 0.58 15.31
N GLY A 27 8.06 1.09 14.53
CA GLY A 27 6.62 0.87 14.74
C GLY A 27 5.92 1.66 15.86
N HIS A 28 6.54 1.92 17.01
CA HIS A 28 5.87 2.47 18.20
C HIS A 28 6.42 3.84 18.61
N GLY A 29 6.23 4.84 17.74
CA GLY A 29 6.72 6.21 18.00
C GLY A 29 6.07 6.87 19.23
N ASP A 30 4.83 6.48 19.54
CA ASP A 30 4.01 7.15 20.55
C ASP A 30 4.34 6.74 22.00
N ILE A 31 5.08 5.64 22.18
CA ILE A 31 5.45 5.08 23.51
C ILE A 31 6.97 5.14 23.73
N TYR A 32 7.74 5.58 22.73
CA TYR A 32 9.20 5.54 22.80
C TYR A 32 9.78 6.75 23.53
N ASP A 33 10.33 6.52 24.72
CA ASP A 33 11.18 7.50 25.42
C ASP A 33 12.66 7.08 25.30
N PRO A 34 13.49 7.85 24.56
CA PRO A 34 14.91 7.56 24.41
C PRO A 34 15.70 7.68 25.71
N LYS A 35 15.14 8.23 26.80
CA LYS A 35 15.80 8.27 28.12
C LYS A 35 15.75 6.91 28.82
N ILE A 36 14.74 6.09 28.53
CA ILE A 36 14.55 4.78 29.15
C ILE A 36 15.43 3.74 28.45
N PHE A 37 16.40 3.18 29.19
CA PHE A 37 17.36 2.20 28.64
C PHE A 37 16.67 0.98 28.01
N TRP A 38 15.68 0.39 28.68
CA TRP A 38 15.00 -0.82 28.19
C TRP A 38 14.21 -0.59 26.90
N LEU A 39 13.67 0.60 26.68
CA LEU A 39 13.02 0.96 25.41
C LEU A 39 14.04 1.07 24.27
N ARG A 40 15.26 1.54 24.55
CA ARG A 40 16.35 1.54 23.57
C ARG A 40 16.78 0.12 23.21
N VAL A 41 16.88 -0.78 24.19
CA VAL A 41 17.20 -2.20 23.95
C VAL A 41 16.11 -2.89 23.15
N TYR A 42 14.85 -2.70 23.51
CA TYR A 42 13.71 -3.24 22.77
C TYR A 42 13.71 -2.74 21.32
N ASN A 43 13.87 -1.44 21.11
CA ASN A 43 13.93 -0.85 19.79
C ASN A 43 15.12 -1.37 18.96
N PHE A 44 16.28 -1.57 19.59
CA PHE A 44 17.43 -2.19 18.94
C PHE A 44 17.14 -3.63 18.51
N LEU A 45 16.51 -4.45 19.37
CA LEU A 45 16.17 -5.84 19.05
C LEU A 45 15.12 -5.93 17.92
N GLU A 46 14.13 -5.05 17.93
CA GLU A 46 13.14 -4.93 16.86
C GLU A 46 13.81 -4.52 15.53
N ALA A 47 14.64 -3.47 15.55
CA ALA A 47 15.38 -3.03 14.36
C ALA A 47 16.34 -4.11 13.85
N PHE A 48 17.00 -4.84 14.74
CA PHE A 48 17.85 -5.97 14.38
C PHE A 48 17.04 -7.12 13.80
N GLY A 49 15.87 -7.43 14.37
CA GLY A 49 14.95 -8.44 13.86
C GLY A 49 14.44 -8.09 12.46
N GLU A 50 14.05 -6.84 12.24
CA GLU A 50 13.64 -6.33 10.92
C GLU A 50 14.80 -6.40 9.91
N TYR A 51 16.01 -5.99 10.30
CA TYR A 51 17.20 -6.08 9.44
C TYR A 51 17.55 -7.54 9.11
N ALA A 52 17.54 -8.43 10.10
CA ALA A 52 17.82 -9.86 9.91
C ALA A 52 16.75 -10.51 9.02
N MET A 53 15.47 -10.17 9.21
CA MET A 53 14.39 -10.60 8.32
C MET A 53 14.66 -10.11 6.90
N LEU A 54 14.86 -8.80 6.70
CA LEU A 54 15.14 -8.24 5.38
C LEU A 54 16.35 -8.90 4.73
N TYR A 55 17.46 -9.11 5.45
CA TYR A 55 18.66 -9.77 4.93
C TYR A 55 18.38 -11.20 4.45
N ASN A 56 17.63 -11.98 5.23
CA ASN A 56 17.28 -13.37 4.87
C ASN A 56 16.23 -13.46 3.75
N TYR A 57 15.30 -12.50 3.65
CA TYR A 57 14.27 -12.47 2.60
C TYR A 57 14.73 -11.77 1.31
N ASN A 58 15.72 -10.87 1.37
CA ASN A 58 16.24 -10.14 0.21
C ASN A 58 16.63 -11.04 -0.96
N PRO A 59 17.38 -12.14 -0.79
CA PRO A 59 17.72 -13.02 -1.92
C PRO A 59 16.49 -13.65 -2.58
N LEU A 60 15.42 -13.91 -1.82
CA LEU A 60 14.14 -14.39 -2.37
C LEU A 60 13.42 -13.27 -3.12
N ILE A 61 13.33 -12.08 -2.53
CA ILE A 61 12.70 -10.91 -3.15
C ILE A 61 13.41 -10.57 -4.46
N VAL A 62 14.75 -10.49 -4.45
CA VAL A 62 15.56 -10.28 -5.66
C VAL A 62 15.33 -11.40 -6.66
N LYS A 63 15.25 -12.67 -6.27
CA LYS A 63 14.97 -13.78 -7.19
C LYS A 63 13.58 -13.69 -7.86
N TYR A 64 12.55 -13.28 -7.12
CA TYR A 64 11.16 -13.22 -7.63
C TYR A 64 10.80 -11.87 -8.29
N GLN A 65 11.47 -10.79 -7.91
CA GLN A 65 11.30 -9.46 -8.48
C GLN A 65 12.34 -9.14 -9.54
N ASN A 66 13.41 -9.93 -9.68
CA ASN A 66 14.37 -9.70 -10.74
C ASN A 66 13.64 -9.78 -12.08
N PRO A 67 13.74 -8.74 -12.92
CA PRO A 67 13.52 -8.88 -14.34
C PRO A 67 14.72 -9.65 -14.94
N GLY A 68 15.07 -10.82 -14.40
CA GLY A 68 16.12 -11.71 -14.91
C GLY A 68 15.80 -12.31 -16.29
N LYS A 69 14.75 -11.81 -16.96
CA LYS A 69 14.51 -11.98 -18.40
C LYS A 69 14.97 -10.80 -19.26
N LEU A 70 15.34 -9.66 -18.66
CA LEU A 70 15.76 -8.45 -19.37
C LEU A 70 17.25 -8.11 -19.20
N MET A 71 17.89 -8.56 -18.12
CA MET A 71 19.33 -8.34 -17.91
C MET A 71 20.03 -9.65 -17.54
N THR A 72 20.97 -10.08 -18.39
CA THR A 72 21.73 -11.33 -18.32
C THR A 72 22.83 -11.36 -17.26
N PHE A 73 22.92 -10.36 -16.38
CA PHE A 73 23.98 -10.24 -15.38
C PHE A 73 23.46 -10.45 -13.96
N SER A 74 24.16 -11.29 -13.18
CA SER A 74 23.99 -11.33 -11.74
C SER A 74 24.74 -10.16 -11.12
N PHE A 75 24.03 -9.27 -10.44
CA PHE A 75 24.62 -8.17 -9.69
C PHE A 75 24.17 -8.21 -8.23
N SER A 76 25.04 -7.74 -7.34
CA SER A 76 24.69 -7.47 -5.95
C SER A 76 24.04 -6.08 -5.86
N THR A 77 22.88 -5.97 -5.23
CA THR A 77 22.23 -4.67 -4.97
C THR A 77 23.15 -3.76 -4.15
N HIS A 78 23.97 -4.33 -3.26
CA HIS A 78 24.95 -3.58 -2.48
C HIS A 78 26.03 -2.96 -3.39
N GLU A 79 26.59 -3.75 -4.31
CA GLU A 79 27.62 -3.26 -5.24
C GLU A 79 27.06 -2.22 -6.21
N ILE A 80 25.83 -2.38 -6.70
CA ILE A 80 25.20 -1.34 -7.51
C ILE A 80 25.05 -0.05 -6.72
N ASN A 81 24.51 -0.10 -5.51
CA ASN A 81 24.35 1.12 -4.70
C ASN A 81 25.70 1.74 -4.34
N ARG A 82 26.76 0.93 -4.15
CA ARG A 82 28.11 1.39 -3.85
C ARG A 82 28.78 2.07 -5.05
N MET A 83 28.61 1.52 -6.25
CA MET A 83 29.23 2.03 -7.47
C MET A 83 28.40 3.12 -8.16
N ALA A 84 27.10 3.23 -7.84
CA ALA A 84 26.24 4.24 -8.41
C ALA A 84 26.61 5.63 -7.87
N GLU A 85 26.88 6.56 -8.76
CA GLU A 85 27.04 7.98 -8.41
C GLU A 85 25.72 8.61 -7.95
N MET A 86 24.58 8.09 -8.44
CA MET A 86 23.26 8.55 -8.08
C MET A 86 22.22 7.42 -8.15
N ASN A 87 21.35 7.37 -7.14
CA ASN A 87 20.24 6.45 -7.00
C ASN A 87 18.90 7.22 -7.12
N LEU A 88 18.28 7.15 -8.29
CA LEU A 88 16.95 7.71 -8.53
C LEU A 88 15.87 6.74 -8.03
N ARG A 89 15.06 7.18 -7.07
CA ARG A 89 13.93 6.37 -6.57
C ARG A 89 12.60 7.08 -6.67
N ASP A 90 11.65 6.36 -7.23
CA ASP A 90 10.24 6.74 -7.18
C ASP A 90 9.68 6.43 -5.78
N SER A 91 9.84 7.38 -4.87
CA SER A 91 9.52 7.24 -3.44
C SER A 91 8.33 8.11 -3.05
N LEU A 92 7.56 7.61 -2.08
CA LEU A 92 6.53 8.39 -1.38
C LEU A 92 7.23 9.11 -0.21
N ASP A 93 8.02 10.12 -0.56
CA ASP A 93 8.86 10.92 0.31
C ASP A 93 8.12 11.63 1.46
N ARG A 94 6.78 11.66 1.42
CA ARG A 94 5.92 12.30 2.43
C ARG A 94 5.09 11.35 3.31
N LEU A 95 5.17 10.03 3.08
CA LEU A 95 4.42 9.05 3.88
C LEU A 95 5.29 8.31 4.91
N GLY A 96 6.60 8.30 4.70
CA GLY A 96 7.56 7.71 5.63
C GLY A 96 8.03 8.68 6.71
N ARG A 97 8.64 8.13 7.76
CA ARG A 97 9.36 8.96 8.74
C ARG A 97 10.56 9.61 8.07
N ILE A 98 10.90 10.82 8.52
CA ILE A 98 12.12 11.49 8.08
C ILE A 98 13.30 10.66 8.57
N VAL A 99 14.08 10.13 7.64
CA VAL A 99 15.30 9.36 7.92
C VAL A 99 16.48 10.04 7.23
N PRO A 100 17.69 9.96 7.81
CA PRO A 100 18.91 10.39 7.12
C PRO A 100 19.02 9.60 5.80
N ARG A 101 19.22 10.32 4.70
CA ARG A 101 19.42 9.73 3.37
C ARG A 101 20.79 10.15 2.88
N ALA A 102 21.53 9.20 2.31
CA ALA A 102 22.79 9.50 1.65
C ALA A 102 22.53 10.40 0.42
N GLU A 103 23.50 11.25 0.08
CA GLU A 103 23.32 12.27 -0.97
C GLU A 103 23.16 11.67 -2.36
N ASP A 104 23.62 10.45 -2.59
CA ASP A 104 23.39 9.74 -3.83
C ASP A 104 21.89 9.39 -4.02
N PHE A 105 21.08 9.32 -2.96
CA PHE A 105 19.66 9.06 -3.07
C PHE A 105 18.87 10.33 -3.42
N ARG A 106 18.28 10.33 -4.62
CA ARG A 106 17.40 11.42 -5.09
C ARG A 106 16.02 10.86 -5.39
N GLY A 107 15.01 11.42 -4.72
CA GLY A 107 13.61 11.15 -5.05
C GLY A 107 13.25 11.90 -6.33
N ILE A 108 12.73 11.21 -7.35
CA ILE A 108 12.25 11.85 -8.59
C ILE A 108 10.84 12.45 -8.47
N GLY A 109 10.29 12.45 -7.24
CA GLY A 109 8.91 12.84 -6.95
C GLY A 109 7.89 11.77 -7.39
N SER A 110 6.63 12.00 -7.02
CA SER A 110 5.50 11.16 -7.42
C SER A 110 4.69 11.86 -8.51
N HIS A 111 4.82 11.40 -9.76
CA HIS A 111 4.03 11.91 -10.89
C HIS A 111 2.65 11.24 -10.92
N CYS A 112 1.59 12.04 -10.77
CA CYS A 112 0.22 11.56 -10.94
C CYS A 112 -0.16 11.49 -12.42
N LYS A 113 -0.50 10.28 -12.88
CA LYS A 113 -1.00 10.07 -14.24
C LYS A 113 -2.38 10.71 -14.39
N LYS A 114 -2.67 11.22 -15.59
CA LYS A 114 -4.02 11.66 -15.95
C LYS A 114 -4.99 10.49 -15.79
N ILE A 115 -6.10 10.72 -15.09
CA ILE A 115 -7.13 9.72 -14.85
C ILE A 115 -7.79 9.41 -16.21
N PRO A 116 -7.76 8.15 -16.68
CA PRO A 116 -8.42 7.77 -17.92
C PRO A 116 -9.93 7.65 -17.70
N GLU A 117 -10.69 7.78 -18.78
CA GLU A 117 -12.14 7.57 -18.73
C GLU A 117 -12.48 6.12 -18.39
N LEU A 118 -13.56 5.94 -17.63
CA LEU A 118 -14.05 4.63 -17.23
C LEU A 118 -14.81 3.98 -18.39
N SER A 119 -14.50 2.72 -18.71
CA SER A 119 -15.24 2.02 -19.76
C SER A 119 -16.70 1.82 -19.37
N LYS A 120 -17.59 1.78 -20.36
CA LYS A 120 -19.04 1.71 -20.17
C LYS A 120 -19.48 0.62 -19.19
N ASP A 121 -18.91 -0.59 -19.31
CA ASP A 121 -19.23 -1.72 -18.44
C ASP A 121 -18.95 -1.48 -16.95
N PHE A 122 -17.92 -0.70 -16.61
CA PHE A 122 -17.63 -0.33 -15.23
C PHE A 122 -18.42 0.91 -14.82
N ARG A 123 -18.60 1.85 -15.75
CA ARG A 123 -19.37 3.08 -15.53
C ARG A 123 -20.81 2.76 -15.11
N ASP A 124 -21.52 1.92 -15.84
CA ASP A 124 -22.91 1.56 -15.53
C ASP A 124 -23.05 0.89 -14.14
N PHE A 125 -22.01 0.17 -13.70
CA PHE A 125 -21.99 -0.47 -12.39
C PHE A 125 -21.68 0.50 -11.25
N VAL A 126 -20.74 1.43 -11.47
CA VAL A 126 -20.30 2.43 -10.48
C VAL A 126 -21.33 3.55 -10.34
N GLU A 127 -21.99 3.93 -11.43
CA GLU A 127 -22.94 5.05 -11.49
C GLU A 127 -24.34 4.70 -10.95
N ASP A 128 -24.59 3.48 -10.49
CA ASP A 128 -25.88 3.10 -9.88
C ASP A 128 -26.32 4.10 -8.81
N SER A 129 -27.53 4.63 -8.97
CA SER A 129 -28.13 5.66 -8.12
C SER A 129 -28.54 5.13 -6.74
N ASN A 130 -28.76 3.82 -6.61
CA ASN A 130 -29.14 3.19 -5.34
C ASN A 130 -27.94 2.91 -4.43
N SER A 131 -26.72 3.10 -4.93
CA SER A 131 -25.49 2.83 -4.20
C SER A 131 -25.01 4.06 -3.44
N LYS A 132 -24.59 3.87 -2.18
CA LYS A 132 -23.90 4.88 -1.37
C LYS A 132 -22.49 5.18 -1.87
N GLY A 133 -21.93 4.32 -2.70
CA GLY A 133 -20.59 4.47 -3.27
C GLY A 133 -20.01 3.15 -3.75
N THR A 134 -18.83 3.23 -4.35
CA THR A 134 -18.09 2.07 -4.85
C THR A 134 -16.90 1.78 -3.94
N ILE A 135 -16.78 0.51 -3.54
CA ILE A 135 -15.61 -0.05 -2.88
C ILE A 135 -14.83 -0.83 -3.93
N TYR A 136 -13.59 -0.42 -4.18
CA TYR A 136 -12.67 -1.16 -5.04
C TYR A 136 -11.75 -2.03 -4.19
N ILE A 137 -11.58 -3.28 -4.57
CA ILE A 137 -10.71 -4.24 -3.87
C ILE A 137 -9.70 -4.78 -4.88
N ALA A 138 -8.41 -4.63 -4.60
CA ALA A 138 -7.34 -5.23 -5.40
C ALA A 138 -6.09 -5.54 -4.58
N PHE A 139 -5.80 -6.83 -4.44
CA PHE A 139 -4.62 -7.34 -3.73
C PHE A 139 -3.40 -7.61 -4.64
N GLY A 140 -3.47 -7.18 -5.89
CA GLY A 140 -2.38 -7.34 -6.85
C GLY A 140 -2.06 -8.80 -7.18
N SER A 141 -0.81 -9.04 -7.59
CA SER A 141 -0.34 -10.37 -8.01
C SER A 141 0.12 -11.26 -6.86
N ILE A 142 0.34 -10.68 -5.67
CA ILE A 142 0.96 -11.31 -4.49
C ILE A 142 -0.04 -12.21 -3.78
N VAL A 143 -1.28 -11.73 -3.56
CA VAL A 143 -2.29 -12.52 -2.86
C VAL A 143 -2.90 -13.56 -3.79
N ASN A 144 -2.82 -14.82 -3.38
CA ASN A 144 -3.41 -15.95 -4.10
C ASN A 144 -4.54 -16.61 -3.30
N PHE A 145 -5.77 -16.34 -3.71
CA PHE A 145 -6.97 -16.87 -3.06
C PHE A 145 -7.13 -18.40 -3.20
N ASP A 146 -6.49 -19.05 -4.18
CA ASP A 146 -6.49 -20.53 -4.29
C ASP A 146 -5.77 -21.19 -3.10
N ARG A 147 -4.79 -20.49 -2.50
CA ARG A 147 -4.02 -20.98 -1.34
C ARG A 147 -4.61 -20.52 0.00
N CYS A 148 -5.69 -19.75 -0.04
CA CYS A 148 -6.31 -19.22 1.15
C CYS A 148 -7.01 -20.34 1.95
N PRO A 149 -6.79 -20.43 3.28
CA PRO A 149 -7.54 -21.35 4.14
C PRO A 149 -9.05 -21.18 3.92
N LYS A 150 -9.78 -22.30 3.89
CA LYS A 150 -11.21 -22.30 3.54
C LYS A 150 -12.02 -21.35 4.42
N PHE A 151 -11.78 -21.34 5.73
CA PHE A 151 -12.51 -20.48 6.66
C PHE A 151 -12.31 -18.98 6.38
N VAL A 152 -11.09 -18.54 6.01
CA VAL A 152 -10.81 -17.14 5.67
C VAL A 152 -11.48 -16.76 4.36
N PHE A 153 -11.38 -17.63 3.36
CA PHE A 153 -12.03 -17.45 2.06
C PHE A 153 -13.55 -17.31 2.22
N ASP A 154 -14.20 -18.25 2.90
CA ASP A 154 -15.64 -18.25 3.10
C ASP A 154 -16.09 -17.02 3.90
N ALA A 155 -15.36 -16.66 4.96
CA ALA A 155 -15.64 -15.46 5.75
C ALA A 155 -15.50 -14.17 4.93
N PHE A 156 -14.48 -14.06 4.08
CA PHE A 156 -14.24 -12.88 3.25
C PHE A 156 -15.38 -12.66 2.25
N PHE A 157 -15.74 -13.70 1.49
CA PHE A 157 -16.85 -13.60 0.53
C PHE A 157 -18.21 -13.41 1.22
N LYS A 158 -18.41 -14.01 2.40
CA LYS A 158 -19.59 -13.75 3.22
C LYS A 158 -19.67 -12.30 3.65
N ALA A 159 -18.55 -11.69 4.04
CA ALA A 159 -18.50 -10.28 4.42
C ALA A 159 -18.85 -9.35 3.26
N LEU A 160 -18.36 -9.62 2.03
CA LEU A 160 -18.73 -8.81 0.85
C LEU A 160 -20.24 -8.74 0.62
N ASN A 161 -20.96 -9.84 0.88
CA ASN A 161 -22.41 -9.89 0.73
C ASN A 161 -23.16 -9.07 1.80
N GLN A 162 -22.51 -8.69 2.91
CA GLN A 162 -23.13 -7.93 4.01
C GLN A 162 -23.17 -6.41 3.75
N PHE A 163 -22.63 -5.93 2.63
CA PHE A 163 -22.64 -4.51 2.26
C PHE A 163 -23.49 -4.24 1.00
N PRO A 164 -24.81 -4.50 1.02
CA PRO A 164 -25.67 -4.36 -0.16
C PRO A 164 -25.82 -2.89 -0.62
N ASP A 165 -25.62 -1.94 0.28
CA ASP A 165 -25.72 -0.50 -0.01
C ASP A 165 -24.55 0.04 -0.84
N TYR A 166 -23.50 -0.74 -1.02
CA TYR A 166 -22.31 -0.35 -1.77
C TYR A 166 -22.11 -1.25 -2.99
N ARG A 167 -21.56 -0.68 -4.05
CA ARG A 167 -21.11 -1.43 -5.20
C ARG A 167 -19.67 -1.88 -4.96
N ILE A 168 -19.41 -3.18 -5.06
CA ILE A 168 -18.08 -3.74 -4.80
C ILE A 168 -17.51 -4.24 -6.12
N ILE A 169 -16.36 -3.69 -6.51
CA ILE A 169 -15.55 -4.23 -7.61
C ILE A 169 -14.34 -4.91 -7.00
N PHE A 170 -14.23 -6.22 -7.17
CA PHE A 170 -13.11 -6.99 -6.68
C PHE A 170 -12.29 -7.57 -7.83
N SER A 171 -11.08 -7.04 -8.01
CA SER A 171 -10.10 -7.54 -8.96
C SER A 171 -9.28 -8.67 -8.35
N MET A 172 -9.47 -9.89 -8.86
CA MET A 172 -8.75 -11.08 -8.42
C MET A 172 -8.44 -12.03 -9.58
N LYS A 173 -7.37 -12.80 -9.45
CA LYS A 173 -7.07 -13.88 -10.40
C LYS A 173 -8.19 -14.92 -10.38
N LYS A 174 -8.43 -15.53 -11.54
CA LYS A 174 -9.38 -16.64 -11.67
C LYS A 174 -8.93 -17.80 -10.77
N LEU A 175 -9.85 -18.30 -9.95
CA LEU A 175 -9.62 -19.47 -9.12
C LEU A 175 -9.43 -20.71 -10.00
N LYS A 176 -8.46 -21.54 -9.66
CA LYS A 176 -8.14 -22.79 -10.38
C LYS A 176 -8.66 -24.01 -9.65
N SER A 177 -8.60 -24.01 -8.32
CA SER A 177 -8.85 -25.19 -7.49
C SER A 177 -10.11 -25.11 -6.64
N ARG A 178 -10.86 -24.00 -6.68
CA ARG A 178 -12.04 -23.77 -5.84
C ARG A 178 -13.17 -23.07 -6.60
N SER A 179 -14.41 -23.47 -6.29
CA SER A 179 -15.62 -22.79 -6.75
C SER A 179 -15.84 -21.47 -5.99
N LEU A 180 -16.33 -20.45 -6.69
CA LEU A 180 -16.72 -19.20 -6.06
C LEU A 180 -18.01 -19.40 -5.23
N PRO A 181 -18.10 -18.80 -4.02
CA PRO A 181 -19.35 -18.73 -3.28
C PRO A 181 -20.40 -17.90 -4.04
N LYS A 182 -21.67 -18.06 -3.69
CA LYS A 182 -22.74 -17.23 -4.24
C LYS A 182 -22.54 -15.77 -3.83
N LEU A 183 -22.42 -14.90 -4.81
CA LEU A 183 -22.30 -13.46 -4.64
C LEU A 183 -23.59 -12.77 -5.06
N ASN A 184 -23.93 -11.69 -4.37
CA ASN A 184 -25.05 -10.84 -4.71
C ASN A 184 -24.70 -9.90 -5.87
N ASN A 185 -25.72 -9.36 -6.54
CA ASN A 185 -25.56 -8.54 -7.75
C ASN A 185 -24.80 -7.21 -7.51
N HIS A 186 -24.61 -6.80 -6.26
CA HIS A 186 -23.80 -5.62 -5.90
C HIS A 186 -22.30 -5.90 -5.85
N VAL A 187 -21.87 -7.16 -6.05
CA VAL A 187 -20.45 -7.55 -6.08
C VAL A 187 -20.07 -7.99 -7.50
N LYS A 188 -19.15 -7.26 -8.13
CA LYS A 188 -18.59 -7.56 -9.44
C LYS A 188 -17.17 -8.12 -9.30
N LEU A 189 -17.00 -9.40 -9.63
CA LEU A 189 -15.69 -10.02 -9.72
C LEU A 189 -15.10 -9.84 -11.12
N VAL A 190 -13.86 -9.36 -11.19
CA VAL A 190 -13.15 -9.18 -12.48
C VAL A 190 -11.72 -9.69 -12.38
N HIS A 191 -11.21 -10.26 -13.48
CA HIS A 191 -9.80 -10.63 -13.55
C HIS A 191 -8.90 -9.39 -13.57
N TRP A 192 -9.32 -8.37 -14.31
CA TRP A 192 -8.56 -7.13 -14.50
C TRP A 192 -9.53 -5.95 -14.50
N ALA A 193 -9.09 -4.84 -13.93
CA ALA A 193 -9.88 -3.61 -13.85
C ALA A 193 -8.98 -2.40 -14.15
N PRO A 194 -9.52 -1.32 -14.75
CA PRO A 194 -8.80 -0.06 -14.93
C PRO A 194 -8.71 0.68 -13.58
N GLN A 195 -7.79 0.23 -12.72
CA GLN A 195 -7.66 0.67 -11.32
C GLN A 195 -7.67 2.20 -11.18
N LEU A 196 -6.81 2.92 -11.92
CA LEU A 196 -6.74 4.37 -11.84
C LEU A 196 -8.06 5.06 -12.24
N ALA A 197 -8.80 4.54 -13.22
CA ALA A 197 -10.10 5.08 -13.63
C ALA A 197 -11.16 4.87 -12.55
N ILE A 198 -11.18 3.68 -11.94
CA ILE A 198 -12.14 3.36 -10.85
C ILE A 198 -11.84 4.22 -9.64
N LEU A 199 -10.58 4.29 -9.19
CA LEU A 199 -10.17 5.12 -8.06
C LEU A 199 -10.44 6.61 -8.30
N GLY A 200 -10.24 7.07 -9.53
CA GLY A 200 -10.49 8.46 -9.91
C GLY A 200 -11.96 8.82 -10.12
N HIS A 201 -12.89 7.87 -10.00
CA HIS A 201 -14.32 8.12 -10.15
C HIS A 201 -14.92 8.71 -8.86
N GLU A 202 -15.77 9.73 -8.97
CA GLU A 202 -16.32 10.47 -7.82
C GLU A 202 -17.09 9.60 -6.82
N LYS A 203 -17.77 8.56 -7.31
CA LYS A 203 -18.48 7.59 -6.47
C LYS A 203 -17.58 6.58 -5.74
N THR A 204 -16.27 6.53 -6.00
CA THR A 204 -15.38 5.59 -5.33
C THR A 204 -14.98 6.11 -3.96
N VAL A 205 -15.43 5.42 -2.92
CA VAL A 205 -15.31 5.88 -1.53
C VAL A 205 -14.21 5.18 -0.75
N LEU A 206 -13.81 3.99 -1.19
CA LEU A 206 -12.86 3.16 -0.48
C LEU A 206 -12.06 2.27 -1.43
N PHE A 207 -10.76 2.15 -1.15
CA PHE A 207 -9.88 1.19 -1.80
C PHE A 207 -9.30 0.22 -0.77
N MET A 208 -9.59 -1.07 -0.91
CA MET A 208 -8.90 -2.13 -0.17
C MET A 208 -7.75 -2.69 -1.00
N SER A 209 -6.53 -2.65 -0.47
CA SER A 209 -5.34 -3.10 -1.19
C SER A 209 -4.29 -3.68 -0.28
N HIS A 210 -3.57 -4.71 -0.73
CA HIS A 210 -2.40 -5.28 -0.02
C HIS A 210 -1.22 -4.32 0.22
N GLY A 211 -1.35 -3.05 -0.17
CA GLY A 211 -0.35 -2.03 0.06
C GLY A 211 0.81 -1.97 -0.93
N GLY A 212 0.62 -2.45 -2.16
CA GLY A 212 1.63 -2.31 -3.20
C GLY A 212 1.94 -0.84 -3.51
N LEU A 213 3.22 -0.48 -3.66
CA LEU A 213 3.69 0.90 -3.87
C LEU A 213 2.96 1.62 -5.02
N LYS A 214 2.74 0.92 -6.13
CA LYS A 214 2.02 1.46 -7.29
C LYS A 214 0.55 1.75 -6.96
N SER A 215 -0.11 0.84 -6.25
CA SER A 215 -1.52 0.98 -5.88
C SER A 215 -1.72 2.13 -4.89
N TYR A 216 -0.82 2.29 -3.93
CA TYR A 216 -0.83 3.44 -3.03
C TYR A 216 -0.66 4.77 -3.77
N LYS A 217 0.27 4.85 -4.74
CA LYS A 217 0.45 6.06 -5.55
C LYS A 217 -0.82 6.46 -6.30
N GLU A 218 -1.48 5.50 -6.95
CA GLU A 218 -2.73 5.76 -7.66
C GLU A 218 -3.84 6.24 -6.70
N ALA A 219 -3.95 5.64 -5.52
CA ALA A 219 -4.90 6.06 -4.49
C ALA A 219 -4.63 7.47 -3.95
N LEU A 220 -3.36 7.82 -3.73
CA LEU A 220 -2.96 9.17 -3.30
C LEU A 220 -3.27 10.21 -4.37
N CYS A 221 -2.96 9.90 -5.64
CA CYS A 221 -3.25 10.79 -6.77
C CYS A 221 -4.75 11.03 -6.98
N THR A 222 -5.58 10.03 -6.65
CA THR A 222 -7.05 10.10 -6.75
C THR A 222 -7.71 10.52 -5.44
N LYS A 223 -6.92 10.70 -4.37
CA LYS A 223 -7.38 11.02 -3.00
C LYS A 223 -8.39 10.01 -2.44
N THR A 224 -8.31 8.76 -2.88
CA THR A 224 -9.17 7.69 -2.37
C THR A 224 -8.65 7.16 -1.03
N PRO A 225 -9.48 7.06 0.02
CA PRO A 225 -9.12 6.41 1.27
C PRO A 225 -8.71 4.94 1.05
N VAL A 226 -7.65 4.49 1.73
CA VAL A 226 -7.09 3.14 1.57
C VAL A 226 -7.17 2.35 2.88
N VAL A 227 -7.59 1.10 2.78
CA VAL A 227 -7.44 0.08 3.84
C VAL A 227 -6.40 -0.95 3.35
N PRO A 228 -5.23 -1.06 4.01
CA PRO A 228 -4.22 -2.06 3.69
C PRO A 228 -4.66 -3.51 3.94
#